data_AF-A0A9D8S5S8-F1
#
_entry.id   AF-A0A9D8S5S8-F1
#
_cell.length_a   1.000
_cell.length_b   1.000
_cell.length_c   1.000
_cell.angle_alpha   90.00
_cell.angle_beta   90.00
_cell.angle_gamma   90.00
#
_symmetry.space_group_name_H-M   'P 1'
#
loop_
_entity.id
_entity.type
_entity.pdbx_description
1 polymer ?
#
loop_
_entity_poly.entity_id
_entity_poly.type
_entity_poly.pdbx_seq_one_letter_code
_entity_poly.pdbx_strand_id
1 'polypeptide(L)'
;MKTIKINFCGFWNSFNKEKNFFTKILSKHFVVEISETPDFVICSNRGKPFEYVQYDCVRLIVMGENISPDFTIFDYCIGFDYLTFGDRYFRLPYA
;
A
#
# COMPACT_ATOMS: atom_id res chain seq x y z
N MET A 1 3.13 20.92 -7.15
CA MET A 1 3.11 19.59 -6.50
C MET A 1 3.57 18.55 -7.50
N LYS A 2 4.35 17.56 -7.05
CA LYS A 2 4.76 16.43 -7.90
C LYS A 2 3.54 15.52 -8.14
N THR A 3 3.36 15.01 -9.36
CA THR A 3 2.37 13.98 -9.66
C THR A 3 2.93 12.60 -9.33
N ILE A 4 2.10 11.75 -8.74
CA ILE A 4 2.41 10.34 -8.50
C ILE A 4 1.27 9.48 -9.04
N LYS A 5 1.61 8.35 -9.67
CA LYS A 5 0.64 7.36 -10.10
C LYS A 5 0.59 6.23 -9.09
N ILE A 6 -0.60 5.92 -8.60
CA ILE A 6 -0.80 4.83 -7.65
C ILE A 6 -1.90 3.88 -8.12
N ASN A 7 -1.86 2.66 -7.61
CA ASN A 7 -3.00 1.75 -7.69
C ASN A 7 -3.16 0.98 -6.38
N PHE A 8 -4.26 0.24 -6.27
CA PHE A 8 -4.60 -0.54 -5.10
C PHE A 8 -4.88 -1.98 -5.48
N CYS A 9 -4.32 -2.91 -4.70
CA CYS A 9 -4.50 -4.34 -4.86
C CYS A 9 -4.96 -5.01 -3.55
N GLY A 10 -5.79 -6.04 -3.65
CA GLY A 10 -6.18 -6.84 -2.49
C GLY A 10 -7.07 -6.16 -1.44
N PHE A 11 -7.74 -5.06 -1.82
CA PHE A 11 -8.82 -4.45 -1.04
C PHE A 11 -10.18 -5.08 -1.41
N TRP A 12 -11.20 -4.88 -0.57
CA TRP A 12 -12.54 -5.42 -0.81
C TRP A 12 -13.23 -4.76 -2.02
N ASN A 13 -14.20 -5.45 -2.64
CA ASN A 13 -14.79 -5.04 -3.92
C ASN A 13 -15.41 -3.62 -3.94
N SER A 14 -15.92 -3.13 -2.81
CA SER A 14 -16.48 -1.77 -2.70
C SER A 14 -15.45 -0.71 -2.28
N PHE A 15 -14.17 -1.03 -2.30
CA PHE A 15 -13.10 -0.08 -1.99
C PHE A 15 -13.01 1.01 -3.06
N ASN A 16 -13.20 2.27 -2.65
CA ASN A 16 -13.07 3.41 -3.55
C ASN A 16 -11.59 3.82 -3.65
N LYS A 17 -10.96 3.55 -4.80
CA LYS A 17 -9.55 3.87 -5.07
C LYS A 17 -9.25 5.37 -5.05
N GLU A 18 -10.21 6.22 -5.42
CA GLU A 18 -10.03 7.67 -5.48
C GLU A 18 -10.28 8.35 -4.13
N LYS A 19 -11.22 7.81 -3.34
CA LYS A 19 -11.69 8.42 -2.09
C LYS A 19 -11.52 7.47 -0.91
N ASN A 20 -10.30 7.40 -0.38
CA ASN A 20 -9.96 6.62 0.80
C ASN A 20 -8.94 7.36 1.68
N PHE A 21 -8.53 6.71 2.77
CA PHE A 21 -7.56 7.27 3.72
C PHE A 21 -6.21 7.60 3.07
N PHE A 22 -5.69 6.70 2.22
CA PHE A 22 -4.39 6.87 1.57
C PHE A 22 -4.42 8.02 0.58
N THR A 23 -5.41 8.06 -0.33
CA THR A 23 -5.53 9.17 -1.29
C THR A 23 -5.72 10.50 -0.57
N LYS A 24 -6.56 10.54 0.48
CA LYS A 24 -6.76 11.77 1.27
C LYS A 24 -5.47 12.30 1.88
N ILE A 25 -4.58 11.45 2.36
CA ILE A 25 -3.29 11.87 2.94
C ILE A 25 -2.31 12.28 1.84
N LEU A 26 -2.15 11.43 0.81
CA LEU A 26 -1.23 11.68 -0.29
C LEU A 26 -1.57 12.96 -1.05
N SER A 27 -2.86 13.25 -1.26
CA SER A 27 -3.33 14.47 -1.93
C SER A 27 -2.98 15.77 -1.20
N LYS A 28 -2.55 15.72 0.06
CA LYS A 28 -2.02 16.91 0.77
C LYS A 28 -0.63 17.31 0.29
N HIS A 29 0.10 16.39 -0.35
CA HIS A 29 1.51 16.56 -0.71
C HIS A 29 1.78 16.31 -2.21
N PHE A 30 0.93 15.55 -2.89
CA PHE A 30 1.08 15.14 -4.29
C PHE A 30 -0.21 15.32 -5.09
N VAL A 31 -0.08 15.47 -6.41
CA VAL A 31 -1.20 15.25 -7.33
C VAL A 31 -1.30 13.73 -7.52
N VAL A 32 -2.40 13.12 -7.05
CA VAL A 32 -2.56 11.67 -7.04
C VAL A 32 -3.39 11.22 -8.24
N GLU A 33 -2.83 10.34 -9.05
CA GLU A 33 -3.52 9.72 -10.19
C GLU A 33 -3.68 8.22 -9.97
N ILE A 34 -4.89 7.69 -10.18
CA ILE A 34 -5.11 6.24 -10.20
C ILE A 34 -4.75 5.72 -11.59
N SER A 35 -3.87 4.72 -11.66
CA SER A 35 -3.34 4.21 -12.93
C SER A 35 -3.15 2.70 -12.91
N GLU A 36 -3.39 2.04 -14.04
CA GLU A 36 -3.05 0.63 -14.23
C GLU A 36 -1.55 0.38 -14.42
N THR A 37 -0.76 1.43 -14.70
CA THR A 37 0.71 1.40 -14.71
C THR A 37 1.28 2.35 -13.63
N PRO A 38 1.10 2.02 -12.34
CA PRO A 38 1.43 2.92 -11.24
C PRO A 38 2.94 2.95 -10.91
N ASP A 39 3.40 4.07 -10.34
CA ASP A 39 4.73 4.17 -9.73
C ASP A 39 4.79 3.42 -8.39
N PHE A 40 3.65 3.37 -7.69
CA PHE A 40 3.49 2.67 -6.40
C PHE A 40 2.18 1.89 -6.37
N VAL A 41 2.20 0.64 -5.93
CA VAL A 41 0.99 -0.11 -5.61
C VAL A 41 0.84 -0.27 -4.10
N ILE A 42 -0.33 0.10 -3.59
CA ILE A 42 -0.71 -0.09 -2.20
C ILE A 42 -1.53 -1.37 -2.13
N CYS A 43 -1.06 -2.36 -1.39
CA CYS A 43 -1.70 -3.66 -1.29
C CYS A 43 -2.24 -3.90 0.11
N SER A 44 -3.26 -4.75 0.18
CA SER A 44 -3.84 -5.27 1.43
C SER A 44 -3.61 -6.78 1.47
N ASN A 45 -3.39 -7.33 2.67
CA ASN A 45 -3.17 -8.76 2.87
C ASN A 45 -4.45 -9.61 2.71
N ARG A 46 -5.59 -9.00 2.36
CA ARG A 46 -6.88 -9.67 2.10
C ARG A 46 -7.12 -10.01 0.62
N GLY A 47 -6.18 -9.67 -0.26
CA GLY A 47 -6.30 -9.88 -1.70
C GLY A 47 -6.21 -11.32 -2.16
N LYS A 48 -6.40 -11.52 -3.46
CA LYS A 48 -6.14 -12.84 -4.07
C LYS A 48 -4.63 -13.16 -3.96
N PRO A 49 -4.25 -14.42 -3.74
CA PRO A 49 -2.85 -14.82 -3.77
C PRO A 49 -2.17 -14.32 -5.05
N PHE A 50 -0.99 -13.72 -4.90
CA PHE A 50 -0.14 -13.21 -5.98
C PHE A 50 -0.71 -12.06 -6.82
N GLU A 51 -1.83 -11.42 -6.45
CA GLU A 51 -2.38 -10.28 -7.21
C GLU A 51 -1.36 -9.14 -7.41
N TYR A 52 -0.48 -8.93 -6.43
CA TYR A 52 0.59 -7.92 -6.47
C TYR A 52 1.67 -8.16 -7.54
N VAL A 53 1.78 -9.38 -8.11
CA VAL A 53 2.83 -9.71 -9.10
C VAL A 53 2.58 -9.06 -10.45
N GLN A 54 1.37 -8.58 -10.72
CA GLN A 54 1.03 -7.89 -11.97
C GLN A 54 1.63 -6.48 -12.07
N TYR A 55 2.17 -5.96 -10.96
CA TYR A 55 2.74 -4.61 -10.88
C TYR A 55 4.26 -4.68 -10.80
N ASP A 56 4.93 -4.10 -11.80
CA ASP A 56 6.38 -3.91 -11.84
C ASP A 56 6.75 -2.51 -11.33
N CYS A 57 6.48 -2.27 -10.05
CA CYS A 57 6.73 -1.00 -9.39
C CYS A 57 6.91 -1.19 -7.88
N VAL A 58 7.11 -0.09 -7.13
CA VAL A 58 7.29 -0.15 -5.68
C VAL A 58 6.00 -0.65 -5.01
N ARG A 59 6.12 -1.70 -4.18
CA ARG A 59 4.98 -2.35 -3.51
C ARG A 59 4.96 -2.00 -2.03
N LEU A 60 3.88 -1.36 -1.58
CA LEU A 60 3.61 -1.06 -0.17
C LEU A 60 2.50 -1.99 0.34
N ILE A 61 2.79 -2.86 1.30
CA ILE A 61 1.76 -3.67 1.97
C ILE A 61 1.23 -2.96 3.22
N VAL A 62 -0.09 -2.95 3.38
CA VAL A 62 -0.76 -2.51 4.60
C VAL A 62 -1.39 -3.73 5.26
N MET A 63 -0.91 -4.05 6.45
CA MET A 63 -1.43 -5.17 7.23
C MET A 63 -2.73 -4.75 7.92
N GLY A 64 -3.72 -5.64 7.91
CA GLY A 64 -4.91 -5.55 8.75
C GLY A 64 -5.12 -6.74 9.69
N GLU A 65 -4.26 -7.76 9.59
CA GLU A 65 -4.33 -8.99 10.38
C GLU A 65 -3.01 -9.20 11.14
N ASN A 66 -3.00 -10.08 12.13
CA ASN A 66 -1.80 -10.44 12.91
C ASN A 66 -0.85 -11.35 12.13
N ILE A 67 -0.25 -10.80 11.07
CA ILE A 67 0.71 -11.46 10.19
C ILE A 67 1.89 -10.49 10.02
N SER A 68 3.12 -11.01 10.09
CA SER A 68 4.31 -10.21 9.82
C SER A 68 4.59 -10.10 8.31
N PRO A 69 5.14 -8.98 7.83
CA PRO A 69 5.33 -8.75 6.40
C PRO A 69 6.44 -9.61 5.78
N ASP A 70 6.27 -9.96 4.49
CA ASP A 70 7.32 -10.56 3.67
C ASP A 70 8.02 -9.50 2.80
N PHE A 71 9.22 -9.09 3.24
CA PHE A 71 10.04 -8.07 2.58
C PHE A 71 10.78 -8.57 1.33
N THR A 72 10.67 -9.85 0.98
CA THR A 72 11.13 -10.35 -0.33
C THR A 72 10.13 -10.01 -1.45
N ILE A 73 8.86 -9.81 -1.08
CA ILE A 73 7.76 -9.49 -1.99
C ILE A 73 7.47 -7.98 -2.00
N PHE A 74 7.45 -7.38 -0.81
CA PHE A 74 7.07 -5.97 -0.62
C PHE A 74 8.27 -5.10 -0.26
N ASP A 75 8.34 -3.94 -0.90
CA ASP A 75 9.41 -2.97 -0.65
C ASP A 75 9.20 -2.25 0.68
N TYR A 76 7.94 -1.89 0.98
CA TYR A 76 7.55 -1.19 2.20
C TYR A 76 6.37 -1.86 2.89
N CYS A 77 6.26 -1.68 4.21
CA CYS A 77 5.14 -2.20 4.99
C CYS A 77 4.64 -1.19 6.04
N ILE A 78 3.31 -1.09 6.17
CA ILE A 78 2.62 -0.51 7.32
C ILE A 78 1.98 -1.66 8.12
N GLY A 79 2.35 -1.81 9.39
CA GLY A 79 1.84 -2.92 10.23
C GLY A 79 1.83 -2.64 11.72
N PHE A 80 1.69 -3.71 12.52
CA PHE A 80 1.48 -3.66 13.98
C PHE A 80 2.66 -4.20 14.78
N ASP A 81 3.52 -5.01 14.16
CA ASP A 81 4.71 -5.61 14.77
C ASP A 81 5.58 -4.55 15.46
N TYR A 82 6.18 -4.94 16.58
CA TYR A 82 7.26 -4.17 17.19
C TYR A 82 8.56 -4.41 16.42
N LEU A 83 8.60 -3.92 15.18
CA LEU A 83 9.71 -4.07 14.25
C LEU A 83 10.30 -2.69 13.91
N THR A 84 11.61 -2.65 13.73
CA THR A 84 12.30 -1.52 13.09
C THR A 84 13.03 -2.05 11.88
N PHE A 85 12.78 -1.49 10.71
CA PHE A 85 13.46 -1.90 9.49
C PHE A 85 13.76 -0.72 8.58
N GLY A 86 14.65 0.16 9.04
CA GLY A 86 15.03 1.37 8.32
C GLY A 86 13.82 2.20 7.90
N ASP A 87 13.80 2.63 6.65
CA ASP A 87 12.69 3.33 6.00
C ASP A 87 11.61 2.40 5.43
N ARG A 88 11.85 1.08 5.44
CA ARG A 88 10.96 0.07 4.84
C ARG A 88 9.76 -0.30 5.70
N TYR A 89 9.73 0.09 6.97
CA TYR A 89 8.65 -0.27 7.89
C TYR A 89 8.13 0.91 8.70
N PHE A 90 6.81 1.07 8.72
CA PHE A 90 6.12 2.04 9.56
C PHE A 90 5.08 1.36 10.44
N ARG A 91 5.24 1.48 11.76
CA ARG A 91 4.31 0.89 12.73
C ARG A 91 3.10 1.80 12.92
N LEU A 92 1.91 1.32 12.55
CA LEU A 92 0.64 2.03 12.71
C LEU A 92 -0.44 1.10 13.26
N PRO A 93 -0.56 0.98 14.60
CA PRO A 93 -1.57 0.14 15.19
C PRO A 93 -2.98 0.73 15.09
N TYR A 94 -4.01 -0.13 15.14
CA TYR A 94 -5.38 0.30 15.33
C TYR A 94 -5.48 0.98 16.71
N ALA A 95 -6.14 2.13 16.74
CA ALA A 95 -6.42 2.86 17.99
C ALA A 95 -7.54 2.18 18.77
#